data_AF-A0AAN8PS48-F1
#
_entry.id   AF-A0AAN8PS48-F1
#
_cell.length_a   1.000
_cell.length_b   1.000
_cell.length_c   1.000
_cell.angle_alpha   90.00
_cell.angle_beta   90.00
_cell.angle_gamma   90.00
#
_symmetry.space_group_name_H-M   'P 1'
#
loop_
_entity.id
_entity.type
_entity.pdbx_description
1 polymer ?
#
loop_
_entity_poly.entity_id
_entity_poly.type
_entity_poly.pdbx_seq_one_letter_code
_entity_poly.pdbx_strand_id
1 'polypeptide(L)'
;MITVEQQCLSCDSNSSWSSQPKEGTVADGNISLSAAILFAGALPQKAVRDLDFWGVQIYTKDTFFIHQKKYLHGTVRNIWEKQQKENLAALDNDAAFAGDACNDSMGHCSKYGS
;
A
#
# COMPACT_ATOMS: atom_id res chain seq x y z
N MET A 1 -1.82 9.80 -16.69
CA MET A 1 -0.54 9.26 -17.18
C MET A 1 -0.32 9.77 -18.59
N ILE A 2 0.88 10.22 -18.90
CA ILE A 2 1.23 10.71 -20.23
C ILE A 2 2.16 9.69 -20.88
N THR A 3 1.85 9.31 -22.11
CA THR A 3 2.74 8.53 -22.97
C THR A 3 2.97 9.34 -24.24
N VAL A 4 4.24 9.51 -24.58
CA VAL A 4 4.69 10.19 -25.78
C VAL A 4 5.20 9.11 -26.71
N GLU A 5 4.59 9.02 -27.88
CA GLU A 5 5.05 8.16 -28.96
C GLU A 5 5.79 9.03 -29.97
N GLN A 6 6.95 8.57 -30.41
CA GLN A 6 7.80 9.28 -31.34
C GLN A 6 8.18 8.33 -32.47
N GLN A 7 8.09 8.83 -33.70
CA GLN A 7 8.59 8.14 -34.87
C GLN A 7 9.79 8.90 -35.42
N CYS A 8 10.90 8.21 -35.63
CA CYS A 8 12.08 8.77 -36.25
C CYS A 8 11.85 8.88 -37.76
N LEU A 9 11.83 10.11 -38.28
CA LEU A 9 11.63 10.37 -39.72
C LEU A 9 12.78 9.88 -40.61
N SER A 10 13.96 9.59 -40.04
CA SER A 10 15.13 9.16 -40.80
C SER A 10 15.30 7.65 -40.91
N CYS A 11 14.74 6.87 -39.98
CA CYS A 11 14.92 5.41 -39.96
C CYS A 11 13.64 4.64 -39.61
N ASP A 12 12.49 5.32 -39.56
CA ASP A 12 11.17 4.77 -39.22
C ASP A 12 11.10 4.01 -37.89
N SER A 13 12.07 4.22 -36.99
CA SER A 13 12.03 3.63 -35.66
C SER A 13 10.99 4.32 -34.80
N ASN A 14 10.21 3.52 -34.07
CA ASN A 14 9.27 4.03 -33.08
C ASN A 14 9.89 3.91 -31.68
N SER A 15 9.83 4.99 -30.93
CA SER A 15 10.12 5.01 -29.50
C SER A 15 8.89 5.48 -28.73
N SER A 16 8.76 5.00 -27.50
CA SER A 16 7.74 5.50 -26.59
C SER A 16 8.40 5.85 -25.26
N TRP A 17 7.96 6.97 -24.68
CA TRP A 17 8.32 7.36 -23.33
C TRP A 17 7.04 7.56 -22.52
N SER A 18 6.98 6.97 -21.34
CA SER A 18 5.85 7.17 -20.42
C SER A 18 6.31 7.89 -19.17
N SER A 19 5.46 8.77 -18.64
CA SER A 19 5.73 9.55 -17.43
C SER A 19 6.02 8.70 -16.19
N GLN A 20 5.59 7.44 -16.21
CA GLN A 20 5.75 6.47 -15.14
C GLN A 20 5.60 5.04 -15.69
N PRO A 21 6.19 4.04 -15.02
CA PRO A 21 5.94 2.63 -15.29
C PRO A 21 4.49 2.21 -15.01
N LYS A 22 4.14 1.02 -15.46
CA LYS A 22 2.85 0.38 -15.23
C LYS A 22 3.04 -1.04 -14.72
N GLU A 23 2.30 -1.38 -13.67
CA GLU A 23 2.03 -2.75 -13.28
C GLU A 23 0.77 -3.25 -14.00
N GLY A 24 0.97 -3.96 -15.11
CA GLY A 24 -0.09 -4.36 -16.03
C GLY A 24 -0.75 -3.16 -16.69
N THR A 25 -2.02 -2.90 -16.36
CA THR A 25 -2.78 -1.76 -16.90
C THR A 25 -2.83 -0.55 -15.96
N VAL A 26 -2.28 -0.67 -14.74
CA VAL A 26 -2.35 0.36 -13.71
C VAL A 26 -1.03 1.12 -13.68
N ALA A 27 -1.10 2.45 -13.73
CA ALA A 27 0.08 3.29 -13.57
C ALA A 27 0.61 3.21 -12.13
N ASP A 28 1.92 3.06 -11.96
CA ASP A 28 2.54 2.78 -10.66
C ASP A 28 2.22 3.83 -9.61
N GLY A 29 2.19 5.11 -9.99
CA GLY A 29 1.86 6.20 -9.07
C GLY A 29 0.48 6.04 -8.42
N ASN A 30 -0.49 5.41 -9.10
CA ASN A 30 -1.80 5.13 -8.51
C ASN A 30 -1.70 4.04 -7.42
N ILE A 31 -0.89 3.01 -7.65
CA ILE A 31 -0.63 1.96 -6.65
C ILE A 31 0.14 2.56 -5.48
N SER A 32 1.18 3.35 -5.74
CA SER A 32 1.98 4.04 -4.71
C SER A 32 1.13 4.97 -3.86
N LEU A 33 0.22 5.75 -4.45
CA LEU A 33 -0.70 6.60 -3.70
C LEU A 33 -1.66 5.76 -2.84
N SER A 34 -2.15 4.63 -3.36
CA SER A 34 -3.00 3.71 -2.59
C SER A 34 -2.24 3.11 -1.40
N ALA A 35 -0.99 2.74 -1.62
CA ALA A 35 -0.08 2.25 -0.59
C ALA A 35 0.14 3.32 0.50
N ALA A 36 0.42 4.55 0.11
CA ALA A 36 0.60 5.67 1.04
C ALA A 36 -0.64 5.90 1.92
N ILE A 37 -1.83 5.93 1.32
CA ILE A 37 -3.10 6.07 2.07
C ILE A 37 -3.28 4.92 3.07
N LEU A 38 -3.07 3.67 2.62
CA LEU A 38 -3.27 2.50 3.48
C LEU A 38 -2.26 2.44 4.62
N PHE A 39 -0.98 2.61 4.32
CA PHE A 39 0.11 2.43 5.28
C PHE A 39 0.19 3.58 6.28
N ALA A 40 -0.27 4.78 5.91
CA ALA A 40 -0.47 5.88 6.84
C ALA A 40 -1.71 5.70 7.75
N GLY A 41 -2.51 4.64 7.55
CA GLY A 41 -3.76 4.44 8.28
C GLY A 41 -4.83 5.49 7.97
N ALA A 42 -4.73 6.18 6.83
CA ALA A 42 -5.65 7.24 6.47
C ALA A 42 -6.99 6.69 6.01
N LEU A 43 -8.08 7.41 6.31
CA LEU A 43 -9.41 7.04 5.85
C LEU A 43 -9.50 7.27 4.32
N PRO A 44 -9.68 6.23 3.48
CA PRO A 44 -9.54 6.38 2.03
C PRO A 44 -10.55 7.36 1.42
N GLN A 45 -11.78 7.40 1.96
CA GLN A 45 -12.80 8.37 1.56
C GLN A 45 -12.35 9.81 1.76
N LYS A 46 -11.70 10.07 2.91
CA LYS A 46 -11.24 11.41 3.24
C LYS A 46 -10.06 11.77 2.36
N ALA A 47 -9.06 10.90 2.25
CA ALA A 47 -7.88 11.15 1.43
C ALA A 47 -8.22 11.40 -0.05
N VAL A 48 -9.12 10.60 -0.63
CA VAL A 48 -9.56 10.80 -2.02
C VAL A 48 -10.28 12.13 -2.18
N ARG A 49 -11.18 12.47 -1.24
CA ARG A 49 -11.93 13.74 -1.27
C ARG A 49 -11.03 14.96 -1.05
N ASP A 50 -10.04 14.86 -0.20
CA ASP A 50 -9.09 15.95 0.06
C ASP A 50 -8.27 16.26 -1.21
N LEU A 51 -7.84 15.23 -1.95
CA LEU A 51 -7.13 15.41 -3.23
C LEU A 51 -8.04 15.98 -4.33
N ASP A 52 -9.31 15.59 -4.35
CA ASP A 52 -10.32 16.15 -5.24
C ASP A 52 -10.54 17.65 -4.98
N PHE A 53 -10.59 18.08 -3.71
CA PHE A 53 -10.66 19.51 -3.35
C PHE A 53 -9.42 20.31 -3.77
N TRP A 54 -8.26 19.67 -3.84
CA TRP A 54 -7.04 20.28 -4.36
C TRP A 54 -6.98 20.30 -5.90
N GLY A 55 -7.99 19.74 -6.58
CA GLY A 55 -8.00 19.61 -8.03
C GLY A 55 -7.01 18.56 -8.57
N VAL A 56 -6.55 17.65 -7.71
CA VAL A 56 -5.64 16.58 -8.12
C VAL A 56 -6.46 15.41 -8.64
N GLN A 57 -6.41 15.18 -9.95
CA GLN A 57 -7.10 14.06 -10.57
C GLN A 57 -6.48 12.73 -10.12
N ILE A 58 -7.26 11.95 -9.38
CA ILE A 58 -6.90 10.62 -8.92
C ILE A 58 -7.99 9.60 -9.25
N TYR A 59 -7.77 8.35 -8.82
CA TYR A 59 -8.74 7.26 -8.94
C TYR A 59 -9.85 7.36 -7.89
N THR A 60 -10.93 6.58 -8.06
CA THR A 60 -12.07 6.59 -7.15
C THR A 60 -11.84 5.72 -5.91
N LYS A 61 -12.67 5.90 -4.88
CA LYS A 61 -12.66 5.04 -3.67
C LYS A 61 -12.78 3.55 -4.01
N ASP A 62 -13.55 3.17 -5.01
CA ASP A 62 -13.69 1.76 -5.39
C ASP A 62 -12.40 1.21 -5.98
N THR A 63 -11.73 2.01 -6.82
CA THR A 63 -10.41 1.68 -7.35
C THR A 63 -9.38 1.52 -6.23
N PHE A 64 -9.43 2.37 -5.19
CA PHE A 64 -8.59 2.18 -3.99
C PHE A 64 -8.75 0.79 -3.39
N PHE A 65 -9.99 0.33 -3.17
CA PHE A 65 -10.22 -1.00 -2.57
C PHE A 65 -9.81 -2.15 -3.48
N ILE A 66 -9.93 -1.97 -4.80
CA ILE A 66 -9.37 -2.92 -5.76
C ILE A 66 -7.86 -3.00 -5.60
N HIS A 67 -7.16 -1.86 -5.51
CA HIS A 67 -5.72 -1.83 -5.29
C HIS A 67 -5.34 -2.47 -3.95
N GLN A 68 -6.07 -2.13 -2.89
CA GLN A 68 -5.87 -2.67 -1.55
C GLN A 68 -5.93 -4.20 -1.55
N LYS A 69 -6.99 -4.77 -2.15
CA LYS A 69 -7.18 -6.22 -2.21
C LYS A 69 -6.14 -6.91 -3.11
N LYS A 70 -5.84 -6.34 -4.27
CA LYS A 70 -4.98 -6.98 -5.29
C LYS A 70 -3.49 -6.89 -4.97
N TYR A 71 -3.03 -5.75 -4.46
CA TYR A 71 -1.61 -5.48 -4.29
C TYR A 71 -1.24 -5.34 -2.81
N LEU A 72 -1.92 -4.45 -2.10
CA LEU A 72 -1.41 -3.95 -0.82
C LEU A 72 -1.52 -4.96 0.32
N HIS A 73 -2.67 -5.63 0.47
CA HIS A 73 -2.86 -6.65 1.51
C HIS A 73 -1.89 -7.82 1.34
N GLY A 74 -1.63 -8.23 0.11
CA GLY A 74 -0.63 -9.26 -0.20
C GLY A 74 0.77 -8.82 0.23
N THR A 75 1.17 -7.59 -0.11
CA THR A 75 2.46 -7.04 0.30
C THR A 75 2.61 -6.97 1.82
N VAL A 76 1.60 -6.45 2.54
CA VAL A 76 1.63 -6.38 4.00
C VAL A 76 1.78 -7.77 4.62
N ARG A 77 1.01 -8.74 4.14
CA ARG A 77 1.10 -10.13 4.61
C ARG A 77 2.49 -10.70 4.38
N ASN A 78 3.05 -10.54 3.19
CA ASN A 78 4.36 -11.09 2.85
C ASN A 78 5.47 -10.50 3.74
N ILE A 79 5.43 -9.18 3.98
CA ILE A 79 6.40 -8.52 4.88
C ILE A 79 6.22 -9.00 6.31
N TRP A 80 4.98 -9.07 6.80
CA TRP A 80 4.65 -9.57 8.13
C TRP A 80 5.16 -11.00 8.33
N GLU A 81 4.87 -11.91 7.40
CA GLU A 81 5.30 -13.31 7.47
C GLU A 81 6.82 -13.43 7.42
N LYS A 82 7.49 -12.62 6.60
CA LYS A 82 8.96 -12.56 6.56
C LYS A 82 9.54 -12.13 7.91
N GLN A 83 9.05 -11.02 8.46
CA GLN A 83 9.50 -10.50 9.75
C GLN A 83 9.22 -11.47 10.89
N GLN A 84 8.04 -12.12 10.90
CA GLN A 84 7.70 -13.15 11.87
C GLN A 84 8.69 -14.32 11.82
N LYS A 85 9.03 -14.81 10.62
CA LYS A 85 10.04 -15.89 10.47
C LYS A 85 11.41 -15.47 10.95
N GLU A 86 11.85 -14.25 10.61
CA GLU A 86 13.14 -13.70 11.06
C GLU A 86 13.19 -13.55 12.58
N ASN A 87 12.13 -13.04 13.19
CA ASN A 87 12.02 -12.90 14.64
C ASN A 87 12.03 -14.26 15.35
N LEU A 88 11.26 -15.24 14.85
CA LEU A 88 11.24 -16.60 15.39
C LEU A 88 12.59 -17.30 15.27
N ALA A 89 13.33 -17.07 14.18
CA ALA A 89 14.68 -17.61 14.02
C ALA A 89 15.71 -16.96 14.95
N ALA A 90 15.49 -15.69 15.34
CA ALA A 90 16.36 -14.95 16.27
C ALA A 90 16.09 -15.26 17.75
N LEU A 91 14.97 -15.90 18.05
CA LEU A 91 14.58 -16.30 19.39
C LEU A 91 15.24 -17.65 19.73
N ASP A 92 16.25 -17.64 20.61
CA ASP A 92 16.73 -18.86 21.27
C ASP A 92 15.61 -19.40 22.20
N ASN A 93 15.67 -20.67 22.60
CA ASN A 93 14.59 -21.48 23.19
C ASN A 93 13.90 -20.93 24.47
N ASP A 94 14.24 -19.72 24.94
CA ASP A 94 13.69 -19.03 26.12
C ASP A 94 12.89 -17.75 25.74
N ALA A 95 12.28 -17.76 24.57
CA ALA A 95 11.42 -16.69 24.08
C ALA A 95 10.07 -16.64 24.83
N ALA A 96 9.94 -15.75 25.81
CA ALA A 96 8.65 -15.41 26.40
C ALA A 96 7.77 -14.69 25.35
N PHE A 97 6.63 -15.29 25.01
CA PHE A 97 5.64 -14.72 24.09
C PHE A 97 4.96 -13.51 24.76
N ALA A 98 5.53 -12.32 24.57
CA ALA A 98 4.91 -11.06 24.99
C ALA A 98 3.78 -10.68 24.00
N GLY A 99 2.72 -11.47 23.98
CA GLY A 99 1.48 -11.11 23.33
C GLY A 99 0.73 -10.13 24.22
N ASP A 100 0.83 -8.83 23.96
CA ASP A 100 -0.14 -7.88 24.49
C ASP A 100 -1.43 -8.02 23.67
N ALA A 101 -2.17 -9.09 23.97
CA ALA A 101 -3.54 -9.24 23.49
C ALA A 101 -4.40 -8.24 24.27
N CYS A 102 -4.34 -6.97 23.88
CA CYS A 102 -5.28 -5.93 24.30
C CYS A 102 -6.67 -6.28 23.76
N ASN A 103 -7.32 -7.24 24.41
CA ASN A 103 -8.75 -7.49 24.27
C ASN A 103 -9.48 -6.53 25.22
N ASP A 104 -9.41 -5.24 24.92
CA ASP A 104 -10.17 -4.23 25.64
C ASP A 104 -11.65 -4.38 25.26
N SER A 105 -12.38 -5.16 26.05
CA SER A 105 -13.83 -5.09 26.06
C SER A 105 -14.29 -3.69 26.49
N MET A 106 -15.30 -3.14 25.80
CA MET A 106 -15.86 -1.82 26.09
C MET A 106 -16.32 -1.75 27.56
N GLY A 107 -15.54 -1.06 28.41
CA GLY A 107 -15.86 -0.85 29.83
C GLY A 107 -14.80 -1.32 30.84
N HIS A 108 -13.76 -2.06 30.43
CA HIS A 108 -12.68 -2.46 31.32
C HIS A 108 -11.30 -2.10 30.73
N CYS A 109 -10.68 -1.05 31.27
CA CYS A 109 -9.22 -0.92 31.20
C CYS A 109 -8.59 -1.98 32.10
N SER A 110 -7.69 -2.77 31.54
CA SER A 110 -6.80 -3.70 32.24
C SER A 110 -5.99 -2.94 33.30
N LYS A 111 -6.43 -2.97 34.57
CA LYS A 111 -5.80 -2.22 35.66
C LYS A 111 -4.73 -3.01 36.44
N TYR A 112 -4.44 -4.25 36.08
CA TYR A 112 -3.46 -5.06 36.80
C TYR A 112 -2.68 -5.95 35.84
N GLY A 113 -1.47 -5.53 35.50
CA GLY A 113 -0.38 -6.46 35.17
C GLY A 113 0.25 -6.91 36.49
N SER A 114 0.30 -8.22 36.71
CA SER A 114 1.17 -8.88 37.69
C SER A 114 2.08 -9.83 36.94
#